data_AF-A0A3D0I893-F1
#
_entry.id   AF-A0A3D0I893-F1
#
_cell.length_a   1.000
_cell.length_b   1.000
_cell.length_c   1.000
_cell.angle_alpha   90.00
_cell.angle_beta   90.00
_cell.angle_gamma   90.00
#
_symmetry.space_group_name_H-M   'P 1'
#
loop_
_entity.id
_entity.type
_entity.pdbx_description
1 polymer ?
#
loop_
_entity_poly.entity_id
_entity_poly.type
_entity_poly.pdbx_seq_one_letter_code
_entity_poly.pdbx_strand_id
1 'polypeptide(L)'
;MPIKPGDKIPSLTLKLATADGPKDVTTDELFGKGVDSIVCLSVNDAFVMGAWGKDQKVGDKVKMVADGGADFTRAVGLDFDASRFGMGVRSQRYAAIVERGVLKQLFVEEPMKFEVSSADAVLKHL
;
A
#
# COMPACT_ATOMS: atom_id res chain seq x y z
N MET A 1 -9.74 12.68 -5.70
CA MET A 1 -10.49 11.56 -6.33
C MET A 1 -9.55 10.38 -6.41
N PRO A 2 -10.02 9.15 -6.16
CA PRO A 2 -9.19 7.96 -6.29
C PRO A 2 -8.62 7.84 -7.71
N ILE A 3 -7.37 7.36 -7.80
CA ILE A 3 -6.74 6.91 -9.03
C ILE A 3 -7.61 5.83 -9.72
N LYS A 4 -7.55 5.75 -11.05
CA LYS A 4 -8.40 4.86 -11.85
C LYS A 4 -7.56 3.84 -12.63
N PRO A 5 -8.14 2.66 -12.97
CA PRO A 5 -7.52 1.75 -13.93
C PRO A 5 -7.08 2.47 -15.21
N GLY A 6 -5.84 2.21 -15.64
CA GLY A 6 -5.18 2.88 -16.75
C GLY A 6 -4.25 4.04 -16.33
N ASP A 7 -4.44 4.61 -15.14
CA ASP A 7 -3.58 5.67 -14.62
C ASP A 7 -2.20 5.12 -14.23
N LYS A 8 -1.17 5.95 -14.39
CA LYS A 8 0.17 5.66 -13.89
C LYS A 8 0.23 5.91 -12.39
N ILE A 9 0.88 5.01 -11.66
CA ILE A 9 1.23 5.23 -10.26
C ILE A 9 2.18 6.43 -10.18
N PRO A 10 1.95 7.39 -9.26
CA PRO A 10 2.86 8.53 -9.09
C PRO A 10 4.26 8.06 -8.67
N SER A 11 5.29 8.66 -9.26
CA SER A 11 6.69 8.41 -8.87
C SER A 11 6.98 9.14 -7.57
N LEU A 12 7.19 8.40 -6.49
CA LEU A 12 7.38 8.89 -5.13
C LEU A 12 8.39 7.99 -4.39
N THR A 13 9.01 8.54 -3.34
CA THR A 13 9.86 7.77 -2.42
C THR A 13 9.05 7.38 -1.18
N LEU A 14 9.10 6.10 -0.84
CA LEU A 14 8.51 5.49 0.34
C LEU A 14 9.62 4.85 1.20
N LYS A 15 9.26 4.41 2.41
CA LYS A 15 10.19 3.70 3.30
C LYS A 15 9.84 2.21 3.35
N LEU A 16 10.71 1.35 2.83
CA LEU A 16 10.63 -0.09 3.03
C LEU A 16 11.18 -0.45 4.40
N ALA A 17 10.42 -1.23 5.18
CA ALA A 17 10.94 -1.82 6.42
C ALA A 17 11.84 -3.02 6.09
N THR A 18 13.08 -3.01 6.57
CA THR A 18 14.05 -4.10 6.37
C THR A 18 14.68 -4.53 7.68
N ALA A 19 15.42 -5.65 7.68
CA ALA A 19 16.14 -6.13 8.86
C ALA A 19 17.21 -5.14 9.36
N ASP A 20 17.81 -4.37 8.44
CA ASP A 20 18.84 -3.37 8.73
C ASP A 20 18.26 -1.98 9.03
N GLY A 21 16.92 -1.88 9.15
CA GLY A 21 16.18 -0.64 9.38
C GLY A 21 15.46 -0.10 8.14
N PRO A 22 14.86 1.10 8.23
CA PRO A 22 14.14 1.70 7.12
C PRO A 22 15.06 2.03 5.94
N LYS A 23 14.68 1.60 4.73
CA LYS A 23 15.37 1.91 3.48
C LYS A 23 14.46 2.71 2.56
N ASP A 24 15.00 3.72 1.89
CA ASP A 24 14.28 4.41 0.82
C ASP A 24 14.04 3.48 -0.37
N VAL A 25 12.81 3.50 -0.89
CA VAL A 25 12.41 2.76 -2.09
C VAL A 25 11.47 3.63 -2.91
N THR A 26 11.60 3.59 -4.22
CA THR A 26 10.70 4.31 -5.13
C THR A 26 9.49 3.45 -5.51
N THR A 27 8.37 4.09 -5.84
CA THR A 27 7.20 3.39 -6.40
C THR A 27 7.52 2.69 -7.72
N ASP A 28 8.46 3.20 -8.51
CA ASP A 28 8.96 2.57 -9.73
C ASP A 28 9.73 1.26 -9.44
N GLU A 29 10.51 1.19 -8.35
CA GLU A 29 11.16 -0.04 -7.90
C GLU A 29 10.18 -1.06 -7.33
N LEU A 30 9.08 -0.61 -6.71
CA LEU A 30 8.07 -1.50 -6.13
C LEU A 30 7.10 -2.04 -7.19
N PHE A 31 6.69 -1.19 -8.13
CA PHE A 31 5.56 -1.45 -9.02
C PHE A 31 5.93 -1.42 -10.50
N GLY A 32 7.20 -1.21 -10.85
CA GLY A 32 7.69 -1.09 -12.23
C GLY A 32 7.74 -2.41 -13.02
N LYS A 33 8.46 -2.39 -14.15
CA LYS A 33 8.56 -3.56 -15.04
C LYS A 33 9.44 -4.65 -14.42
N GLY A 34 8.94 -5.89 -14.38
CA GLY A 34 9.73 -7.07 -14.01
C GLY A 34 9.93 -7.28 -12.51
N VAL A 35 9.14 -6.60 -11.66
CA VAL A 35 9.15 -6.80 -10.22
C VAL A 35 7.81 -7.38 -9.79
N ASP A 36 7.78 -8.69 -9.55
CA ASP A 36 6.64 -9.34 -8.91
C ASP A 36 6.79 -9.19 -7.39
N SER A 37 5.82 -8.52 -6.75
CA SER A 37 5.84 -8.41 -5.28
C SER A 37 4.45 -8.19 -4.71
N ILE A 38 4.23 -8.70 -3.50
CA ILE A 38 3.08 -8.35 -2.67
C ILE A 38 3.55 -7.23 -1.73
N VAL A 39 2.86 -6.09 -1.78
CA VAL A 39 3.20 -4.90 -0.99
C VAL A 39 2.07 -4.62 0.00
N CYS A 40 2.41 -4.53 1.28
CA CYS A 40 1.51 -4.01 2.32
C CYS A 40 1.93 -2.58 2.65
N LEU A 41 1.09 -1.62 2.29
CA LEU A 41 1.32 -0.19 2.49
C LEU A 41 0.42 0.35 3.62
N SER A 42 0.97 1.17 4.50
CA SER A 42 0.20 1.91 5.53
C SER A 42 0.80 3.29 5.79
N VAL A 43 0.01 4.19 6.37
CA VAL A 43 0.42 5.51 6.89
C VAL A 43 1.16 5.40 8.24
N ASN A 44 1.58 4.20 8.64
CA ASN A 44 2.48 4.01 9.77
C ASN A 44 3.93 4.33 9.37
N ASP A 45 4.79 4.60 10.36
CA ASP A 45 6.23 4.68 10.14
C ASP A 45 6.85 3.29 9.87
N ALA A 46 8.06 3.29 9.31
CA ALA A 46 8.73 2.07 8.89
C ALA A 46 9.14 1.15 10.04
N PHE A 47 9.34 1.67 11.26
CA PHE A 47 9.66 0.82 12.41
C PHE A 47 8.44 0.02 12.84
N VAL A 48 7.27 0.67 12.89
CA VAL A 48 5.99 -0.02 13.14
C VAL A 48 5.69 -1.03 12.05
N MET A 49 5.86 -0.67 10.77
CA MET A 49 5.66 -1.61 9.66
C MET A 49 6.58 -2.83 9.75
N GLY A 50 7.85 -2.63 10.12
CA GLY A 50 8.81 -3.72 10.33
C GLY A 50 8.45 -4.62 11.52
N ALA A 51 8.09 -4.03 12.66
CA ALA A 51 7.64 -4.78 13.83
C ALA A 51 6.38 -5.60 13.54
N TRP A 52 5.42 -5.01 12.83
CA TRP A 52 4.19 -5.67 12.43
C TRP A 52 4.45 -6.85 11.47
N GLY A 53 5.30 -6.66 10.45
CA GLY A 53 5.69 -7.75 9.55
C GLY A 53 6.37 -8.91 10.28
N LYS A 54 7.26 -8.61 11.25
CA LYS A 54 7.92 -9.63 12.08
C LYS A 54 6.91 -10.41 12.92
N ASP A 55 5.99 -9.71 13.58
CA ASP A 55 4.94 -10.32 14.41
C ASP A 55 4.04 -11.26 13.59
N GLN A 56 3.64 -10.81 12.40
CA GLN A 56 2.82 -11.59 11.47
C GLN A 56 3.61 -12.63 10.67
N LYS A 57 4.94 -12.73 10.88
CA LYS A 57 5.83 -13.72 10.25
C LYS A 57 5.77 -13.71 8.72
N VAL A 58 5.64 -12.52 8.13
CA VAL A 58 5.49 -12.40 6.66
C VAL A 58 6.77 -12.73 5.89
N GLY A 59 7.95 -12.60 6.53
CA GLY A 59 9.25 -12.83 5.91
C GLY A 59 9.43 -12.00 4.64
N ASP A 60 10.06 -12.57 3.63
CA ASP A 60 10.29 -11.89 2.34
C ASP A 60 9.08 -11.96 1.39
N LYS A 61 7.98 -12.59 1.81
CA LYS A 61 6.79 -12.81 0.97
C LYS A 61 5.96 -11.53 0.79
N VAL A 62 6.01 -10.62 1.76
CA VAL A 62 5.28 -9.35 1.76
C VAL A 62 6.22 -8.21 2.09
N LYS A 63 6.34 -7.24 1.18
CA LYS A 63 7.09 -6.01 1.42
C LYS A 63 6.26 -5.07 2.28
N MET A 64 6.71 -4.83 3.51
CA MET A 64 6.07 -3.89 4.44
C MET A 64 6.56 -2.47 4.16
N VAL A 65 5.70 -1.63 3.58
CA VAL A 65 6.05 -0.28 3.09
C VAL A 65 5.32 0.78 3.91
N ALA A 66 6.09 1.73 4.42
CA ALA A 66 5.61 2.88 5.16
C ALA A 66 5.45 4.10 4.25
N ASP A 67 4.24 4.65 4.28
CA ASP A 67 3.85 5.95 3.75
C ASP A 67 3.54 6.89 4.92
N GLY A 68 4.49 7.05 5.85
CA GLY A 68 4.25 7.73 7.14
C GLY A 68 3.80 9.18 7.01
N GLY A 69 4.12 9.85 5.89
CA GLY A 69 3.64 11.19 5.56
C GLY A 69 2.23 11.21 4.95
N ALA A 70 1.70 10.06 4.52
CA ALA A 70 0.53 9.89 3.65
C ALA A 70 0.67 10.55 2.27
N ASP A 71 1.89 10.73 1.78
CA ASP A 71 2.15 11.42 0.52
C ASP A 71 1.65 10.60 -0.66
N PHE A 72 1.93 9.29 -0.67
CA PHE A 72 1.42 8.39 -1.69
C PHE A 72 -0.10 8.26 -1.58
N THR A 73 -0.60 8.01 -0.37
CA THR A 73 -2.02 7.82 -0.09
C THR A 73 -2.86 9.01 -0.57
N ARG A 74 -2.42 10.24 -0.31
CA ARG A 74 -3.08 11.46 -0.82
C ARG A 74 -2.92 11.61 -2.34
N ALA A 75 -1.74 11.32 -2.88
CA ALA A 75 -1.49 11.43 -4.32
C ALA A 75 -2.39 10.52 -5.15
N VAL A 76 -2.74 9.34 -4.62
CA VAL A 76 -3.69 8.41 -5.26
C VAL A 76 -5.14 8.61 -4.84
N GLY A 77 -5.42 9.60 -3.98
CA GLY A 77 -6.76 9.96 -3.52
C GLY A 77 -7.45 8.89 -2.69
N LEU A 78 -6.68 8.12 -1.92
CA LEU A 78 -7.16 7.04 -1.03
C LEU A 78 -6.97 7.39 0.45
N ASP A 79 -6.81 8.67 0.78
CA ASP A 79 -6.76 9.15 2.15
C ASP A 79 -8.14 9.17 2.81
N PHE A 80 -8.13 9.02 4.13
CA PHE A 80 -9.30 9.06 5.00
C PHE A 80 -8.94 9.80 6.29
N ASP A 81 -9.72 10.82 6.64
CA ASP A 81 -9.56 11.51 7.92
C ASP A 81 -10.23 10.71 9.06
N ALA A 82 -9.38 10.09 9.87
CA ALA A 82 -9.76 9.33 11.04
C ALA A 82 -9.50 10.10 12.36
N SER A 83 -9.37 11.44 12.31
CA SER A 83 -9.07 12.28 13.47
C SER A 83 -10.10 12.14 14.58
N ARG A 84 -11.38 11.91 14.25
CA ARG A 84 -12.44 11.64 15.24
C ARG A 84 -12.17 10.40 16.11
N PHE A 85 -11.30 9.50 15.65
CA PHE A 85 -10.86 8.30 16.36
C PHE A 85 -9.44 8.44 16.93
N GLY A 86 -8.86 9.65 16.96
CA GLY A 86 -7.51 9.90 17.45
C GLY A 86 -6.39 9.40 16.53
N MET A 87 -6.69 9.09 15.27
CA MET A 87 -5.76 8.43 14.35
C MET A 87 -5.13 9.33 13.27
N GLY A 88 -5.62 10.56 13.12
CA GLY A 88 -5.21 11.47 12.03
C GLY A 88 -5.61 10.95 10.64
N VAL A 89 -4.86 11.38 9.62
CA VAL A 89 -5.02 10.86 8.25
C VAL A 89 -4.56 9.41 8.16
N ARG A 90 -5.35 8.57 7.52
CA ARG A 90 -5.06 7.16 7.26
C ARG A 90 -5.29 6.83 5.80
N SER A 91 -4.75 5.70 5.38
CA SER A 91 -5.10 5.10 4.09
C SER A 91 -6.42 4.33 4.24
N GLN A 92 -7.31 4.50 3.26
CA GLN A 92 -8.50 3.66 3.13
C GLN A 92 -8.09 2.19 2.98
N ARG A 93 -8.99 1.27 3.31
CA ARG A 93 -8.74 -0.15 3.04
C ARG A 93 -8.98 -0.41 1.55
N TYR A 94 -7.97 -0.89 0.85
CA TYR A 94 -8.08 -1.28 -0.55
C TYR A 94 -7.08 -2.38 -0.92
N ALA A 95 -7.29 -2.97 -2.09
CA ALA A 95 -6.28 -3.72 -2.82
C ALA A 95 -6.11 -3.13 -4.23
N ALA A 96 -4.94 -3.31 -4.83
CA ALA A 96 -4.65 -2.85 -6.17
C ALA A 96 -3.82 -3.88 -6.94
N ILE A 97 -4.17 -4.11 -8.20
CA ILE A 97 -3.32 -4.82 -9.16
C ILE A 97 -2.61 -3.76 -9.99
N VAL A 98 -1.29 -3.75 -9.92
CA VAL A 98 -0.45 -2.79 -10.65
C VAL A 98 0.50 -3.57 -11.55
N GLU A 99 0.49 -3.23 -12.83
CA GLU A 99 1.40 -3.82 -13.80
C GLU A 99 2.25 -2.74 -14.43
N ARG A 100 3.57 -2.84 -14.28
CA ARG A 100 4.54 -1.96 -14.97
C ARG A 100 4.28 -0.48 -14.68
N GLY A 101 3.96 -0.16 -13.43
CA GLY A 101 3.65 1.17 -12.93
C GLY A 101 2.27 1.70 -13.33
N VAL A 102 1.40 0.86 -13.90
CA VAL A 102 0.04 1.23 -14.33
C VAL A 102 -0.98 0.48 -13.50
N LEU A 103 -1.94 1.21 -12.92
CA LEU A 103 -3.05 0.59 -12.20
C LEU A 103 -3.92 -0.22 -13.17
N LYS A 104 -4.13 -1.50 -12.87
CA LYS A 104 -5.01 -2.38 -13.65
C LYS A 104 -6.36 -2.55 -13.00
N GLN A 105 -6.37 -2.69 -11.68
CA GLN A 105 -7.60 -2.83 -10.92
C GLN A 105 -7.43 -2.26 -9.53
N LEU A 106 -8.50 -1.64 -9.03
CA LEU A 106 -8.56 -1.05 -7.70
C LEU A 106 -9.82 -1.55 -7.00
N PHE A 107 -9.65 -2.05 -5.77
CA PHE A 107 -10.70 -2.62 -4.95
C PHE A 107 -10.79 -1.80 -3.66
N VAL A 108 -11.57 -0.72 -3.65
CA VAL A 108 -11.75 0.13 -2.47
C VAL A 108 -12.91 -0.39 -1.65
N GLU A 109 -12.71 -0.54 -0.34
CA GLU A 109 -13.76 -0.98 0.57
C GLU A 109 -14.73 0.15 0.92
N GLU A 110 -15.99 -0.23 1.11
CA GLU A 110 -16.94 0.63 1.82
C GLU A 110 -16.51 0.77 3.30
N PRO A 111 -16.91 1.87 3.98
CA PRO A 111 -16.57 2.07 5.38
C PRO A 111 -16.93 0.87 6.26
N MET A 112 -15.97 0.42 7.07
CA MET A 112 -16.10 -0.72 7.99
C MET A 112 -16.32 -2.09 7.31
N LYS A 113 -16.06 -2.21 6.00
CA LYS A 113 -16.13 -3.47 5.26
C LYS A 113 -14.75 -4.10 5.00
N PHE A 114 -14.79 -5.38 4.68
CA PHE A 114 -13.68 -6.19 4.20
C PHE A 114 -14.24 -7.30 3.31
N GLU A 115 -14.60 -6.93 2.09
CA GLU A 115 -15.26 -7.79 1.12
C GLU A 115 -14.43 -7.84 -0.19
N VAL A 116 -14.21 -6.68 -0.81
CA VAL A 116 -13.60 -6.57 -2.16
C VAL A 116 -12.08 -6.58 -2.16
N SER A 117 -11.44 -6.19 -1.05
CA SER A 117 -9.98 -6.12 -0.92
C SER A 117 -9.38 -7.38 -0.29
N SER A 118 -10.18 -8.44 -0.10
CA SER A 118 -9.68 -9.73 0.40
C SER A 118 -8.79 -10.42 -0.63
N ALA A 119 -7.83 -11.23 -0.18
CA ALA A 119 -6.96 -11.99 -1.09
C ALA A 119 -7.78 -12.88 -2.02
N ASP A 120 -8.82 -13.56 -1.50
CA ASP A 120 -9.71 -14.42 -2.29
C ASP A 120 -10.51 -13.63 -3.34
N ALA A 121 -10.90 -12.39 -3.05
CA ALA A 121 -11.54 -11.53 -4.05
C ALA A 121 -10.55 -11.11 -5.14
N VAL A 122 -9.36 -10.67 -4.76
CA VAL A 122 -8.33 -10.19 -5.70
C VAL A 122 -7.81 -11.31 -6.59
N LEU A 123 -7.57 -12.51 -6.06
CA LEU A 123 -7.06 -13.66 -6.81
C LEU A 123 -7.96 -14.09 -7.97
N LYS A 124 -9.26 -13.75 -7.95
CA LYS A 124 -10.20 -14.02 -9.05
C LYS A 124 -9.97 -13.14 -10.29
N HIS A 125 -9.07 -12.16 -10.19
CA HIS A 125 -8.77 -11.19 -11.23
C HIS A 125 -7.31 -11.27 -11.74
N LEU A 126 -6.54 -12.26 -11.28
CA LEU A 126 -5.19 -12.55 -11.77
C LEU A 126 -5.21 -13.55 -12.92
#